data_AF-A0A7W0HG03-F1
#
_entry.id   AF-A0A7W0HG03-F1
#
_cell.length_a   1.000
_cell.length_b   1.000
_cell.length_c   1.000
_cell.angle_alpha   90.00
_cell.angle_beta   90.00
_cell.angle_gamma   90.00
#
_symmetry.space_group_name_H-M   'P 1'
#
loop_
_entity.id
_entity.type
_entity.pdbx_description
1 polymer ?
#
loop_
_entity_poly.entity_id
_entity_poly.type
_entity_poly.pdbx_seq_one_letter_code
_entity_poly.pdbx_strand_id
1 'polypeptide(L)'
;MDTSQILTIFLRGALGSRGRKRARRAAGFLGGNKGFLGASAVLGAAGVAWGIYETMQQSAAAAPAALAPASVPAAPNALVPPIPGVTPDDRGFPLEVLRVVRLAVSAARADGVLLPAERALILSHAREAGVESVVEVELSAPRPLSEIVTGVADDQARRDLYILAFTIVRADEHVSGAERVYLAQLAHHLHLDAAAIAQLEADTASQIDATPDSTL
;
A
#
# COMPACT_ATOMS: atom_id res chain seq x y z
N MET A 1 1.18 4.37 -18.19
CA MET A 1 0.76 3.30 -17.28
C MET A 1 0.66 3.94 -15.92
N ASP A 2 -0.54 3.97 -15.36
CA ASP A 2 -0.82 4.74 -14.15
C ASP A 2 -0.39 3.98 -12.89
N THR A 3 -0.10 4.68 -11.81
CA THR A 3 0.33 4.09 -10.54
C THR A 3 -0.63 3.01 -10.03
N SER A 4 -1.93 3.25 -10.13
CA SER A 4 -2.96 2.30 -9.73
C SER A 4 -2.94 1.02 -10.58
N GLN A 5 -2.65 1.14 -11.88
CA GLN A 5 -2.54 -0.01 -12.78
C GLN A 5 -1.30 -0.86 -12.43
N ILE A 6 -0.16 -0.21 -12.16
CA ILE A 6 1.07 -0.86 -11.72
C ILE A 6 0.79 -1.71 -10.47
N LEU A 7 0.18 -1.09 -9.45
CA LEU A 7 -0.11 -1.75 -8.19
C LEU A 7 -1.14 -2.86 -8.34
N THR A 8 -2.16 -2.67 -9.17
CA THR A 8 -3.18 -3.70 -9.42
C THR A 8 -2.57 -4.95 -10.05
N ILE A 9 -1.73 -4.77 -11.08
CA ILE A 9 -1.04 -5.87 -11.76
C ILE A 9 -0.11 -6.58 -10.79
N PHE A 10 0.68 -5.82 -10.03
CA PHE A 10 1.64 -6.37 -9.09
C PHE A 10 0.96 -7.11 -7.92
N LEU A 11 -0.04 -6.51 -7.27
CA LEU A 11 -0.71 -7.08 -6.11
C LEU A 11 -1.45 -8.38 -6.44
N ARG A 12 -1.97 -8.51 -7.67
CA ARG A 12 -2.51 -9.79 -8.15
C ARG A 12 -1.45 -10.91 -8.12
N GLY A 13 -0.21 -10.60 -8.43
CA GLY A 13 0.90 -11.55 -8.33
C GLY A 13 1.34 -11.84 -6.89
N ALA A 14 1.38 -10.82 -6.04
CA ALA A 14 1.75 -10.95 -4.63
C ALA A 14 0.76 -11.80 -3.81
N LEU A 15 -0.53 -11.81 -4.19
CA LEU A 15 -1.56 -12.65 -3.58
C LEU A 15 -1.42 -14.15 -3.91
N GLY A 16 -0.56 -14.51 -4.86
CA GLY A 16 -0.30 -15.90 -5.23
C GLY A 16 -1.52 -16.63 -5.83
N SER A 17 -1.40 -17.95 -5.96
CA SER A 17 -2.43 -18.82 -6.55
C SER A 17 -3.06 -19.82 -5.58
N ARG A 18 -2.58 -19.87 -4.33
CA ARG A 18 -3.10 -20.74 -3.27
C ARG A 18 -4.37 -20.12 -2.69
N GLY A 19 -5.34 -20.94 -2.29
CA GLY A 19 -6.63 -20.43 -1.82
C GLY A 19 -7.45 -19.69 -2.91
N ARG A 20 -7.44 -20.18 -4.16
CA ARG A 20 -7.97 -19.52 -5.38
C ARG A 20 -9.27 -18.72 -5.22
N LYS A 21 -10.23 -19.15 -4.39
CA LYS A 21 -11.45 -18.37 -4.15
C LYS A 21 -11.15 -17.10 -3.34
N ARG A 22 -10.51 -17.24 -2.19
CA ARG A 22 -10.23 -16.13 -1.28
C ARG A 22 -9.18 -15.18 -1.85
N ALA A 23 -8.12 -15.71 -2.46
CA ALA A 23 -7.13 -14.89 -3.17
C ALA A 23 -7.75 -14.06 -4.31
N ARG A 24 -8.75 -14.59 -5.04
CA ARG A 24 -9.49 -13.82 -6.06
C ARG A 24 -10.33 -12.72 -5.45
N ARG A 25 -10.99 -12.97 -4.32
CA ARG A 25 -11.77 -11.95 -3.60
C ARG A 25 -10.87 -10.86 -3.03
N ALA A 26 -9.73 -11.23 -2.44
CA ALA A 26 -8.70 -10.30 -1.99
C ALA A 26 -8.17 -9.46 -3.17
N ALA A 27 -7.90 -10.07 -4.33
CA ALA A 27 -7.50 -9.35 -5.54
C ALA A 27 -8.60 -8.40 -6.05
N GLY A 28 -9.86 -8.82 -5.99
CA GLY A 28 -11.01 -7.99 -6.34
C GLY A 28 -11.22 -6.82 -5.38
N PHE A 29 -11.01 -7.05 -4.08
CA PHE A 29 -11.03 -6.01 -3.05
C PHE A 29 -9.90 -5.01 -3.27
N LEU A 30 -8.67 -5.46 -3.57
CA LEU A 30 -7.55 -4.55 -3.82
C LEU A 30 -7.72 -3.77 -5.13
N GLY A 31 -8.00 -4.45 -6.24
CA GLY A 31 -7.93 -3.88 -7.60
C GLY A 31 -9.26 -3.54 -8.27
N GLY A 32 -10.40 -3.79 -7.65
CA GLY A 32 -11.70 -3.50 -8.26
C GLY A 32 -11.95 -2.00 -8.48
N ASN A 33 -12.84 -1.64 -9.40
CA ASN A 33 -13.20 -0.24 -9.70
C ASN A 33 -13.76 0.55 -8.51
N LYS A 34 -14.14 -0.12 -7.42
CA LYS A 34 -14.56 0.45 -6.13
C LYS A 34 -13.73 -0.11 -4.95
N GLY A 35 -12.61 -0.75 -5.25
CA GLY A 35 -11.77 -1.45 -4.29
C GLY A 35 -10.85 -0.52 -3.52
N PHE A 36 -10.06 -1.11 -2.64
CA PHE A 36 -9.09 -0.46 -1.76
C PHE A 36 -8.18 0.53 -2.50
N LEU A 37 -7.60 0.17 -3.66
CA LEU A 37 -6.70 1.09 -4.37
C LEU A 37 -7.42 2.35 -4.90
N GLY A 38 -8.72 2.28 -5.17
CA GLY A 38 -9.54 3.43 -5.56
C GLY A 38 -9.99 4.29 -4.37
N ALA A 39 -10.02 3.73 -3.17
CA ALA A 39 -10.45 4.39 -1.94
C ALA A 39 -9.28 4.83 -1.02
N SER A 40 -8.08 4.27 -1.22
CA SER A 40 -6.92 4.49 -0.34
C SER A 40 -6.36 5.91 -0.47
N ALA A 41 -6.09 6.54 0.67
CA ALA A 41 -5.46 7.84 0.75
C ALA A 41 -3.99 7.78 0.30
N VAL A 42 -3.34 6.63 0.46
CA VAL A 42 -1.96 6.37 0.01
C VAL A 42 -1.79 6.61 -1.50
N LEU A 43 -2.86 6.44 -2.29
CA LEU A 43 -2.87 6.76 -3.72
C LEU A 43 -3.59 8.07 -4.05
N GLY A 44 -4.56 8.48 -3.21
CA GLY A 44 -5.27 9.76 -3.34
C GLY A 44 -4.44 11.00 -2.99
N ALA A 45 -3.31 10.85 -2.31
CA ALA A 45 -2.44 11.98 -1.92
C ALA A 45 -1.69 12.65 -3.09
N ALA A 46 -1.79 12.12 -4.32
CA ALA A 46 -1.41 12.86 -5.53
C ALA A 46 -2.49 13.82 -6.04
N GLY A 47 -3.68 13.88 -5.42
CA GLY A 47 -4.76 14.75 -5.87
C GLY A 47 -5.97 14.81 -4.91
N VAL A 48 -5.88 15.71 -3.94
CA VAL A 48 -6.99 16.49 -3.33
C VAL A 48 -8.16 15.75 -2.65
N ALA A 49 -8.23 16.00 -1.34
CA ALA A 49 -9.42 16.22 -0.50
C ALA A 49 -10.38 15.05 -0.15
N TRP A 50 -10.15 14.48 1.03
CA TRP A 50 -11.24 14.01 1.89
C TRP A 50 -11.73 15.08 2.88
N GLY A 51 -10.97 16.16 3.10
CA GLY A 51 -11.32 17.26 4.01
C GLY A 51 -12.51 18.13 3.59
N ILE A 52 -13.15 17.87 2.44
CA ILE A 52 -14.33 18.63 1.98
C ILE A 52 -15.67 18.05 2.46
N TYR A 53 -15.72 16.79 2.91
CA TYR A 53 -17.01 16.19 3.28
C TYR A 53 -17.49 16.68 4.67
N GLU A 54 -16.59 16.82 5.64
CA GLU A 54 -16.92 17.38 6.96
C GLU A 54 -17.03 18.91 6.94
N THR A 55 -16.31 19.61 6.05
CA THR A 55 -16.40 21.07 5.98
C THR A 55 -17.63 21.58 5.23
N MET A 56 -18.24 20.79 4.32
CA MET A 56 -19.48 21.21 3.65
C MET A 56 -20.74 21.11 4.52
N GLN A 57 -20.78 20.24 5.55
CA GLN A 57 -21.86 20.29 6.54
C GLN A 57 -21.69 21.43 7.54
N GLN A 58 -20.45 21.86 7.79
CA GLN A 58 -20.16 22.96 8.72
C GLN A 58 -20.20 24.37 8.09
N SER A 59 -20.08 24.49 6.76
CA SER A 59 -19.86 25.78 6.07
C SER A 59 -21.09 26.33 5.32
N ALA A 60 -22.29 26.09 5.84
CA ALA A 60 -23.49 26.84 5.43
C ALA A 60 -23.54 28.28 6.02
N ALA A 61 -22.38 28.86 6.38
CA ALA A 61 -22.26 30.24 6.80
C ALA A 61 -20.89 30.83 6.39
N ALA A 62 -20.97 31.97 5.69
CA ALA A 62 -19.92 32.93 5.35
C ALA A 62 -19.13 32.73 4.04
N ALA A 63 -19.41 33.63 3.09
CA ALA A 63 -18.54 34.05 1.98
C ALA A 63 -17.92 35.44 2.32
N PRO A 64 -17.14 36.08 1.43
CA PRO A 64 -15.81 35.71 0.92
C PRO A 64 -14.78 36.85 1.16
N ALA A 65 -13.48 36.59 1.01
CA ALA A 65 -12.47 37.65 0.79
C ALA A 65 -11.31 37.16 -0.08
N ALA A 66 -11.06 37.90 -1.16
CA ALA A 66 -9.95 37.73 -2.10
C ALA A 66 -8.67 38.43 -1.60
N LEU A 67 -7.50 37.97 -2.04
CA LEU A 67 -6.33 38.81 -2.41
C LEU A 67 -5.22 37.96 -3.10
N ALA A 68 -4.48 38.65 -3.97
CA ALA A 68 -3.66 38.16 -5.09
C ALA A 68 -2.23 37.67 -4.71
N PRO A 69 -1.40 37.18 -5.67
CA PRO A 69 -0.18 36.43 -5.40
C PRO A 69 1.06 37.33 -5.18
N ALA A 70 1.94 36.93 -4.25
CA ALA A 70 3.24 37.54 -4.05
C ALA A 70 4.35 36.67 -4.66
N SER A 71 5.07 37.24 -5.61
CA SER A 71 6.30 36.70 -6.23
C SER A 71 7.48 36.91 -5.27
N VAL A 72 8.35 35.91 -5.10
CA VAL A 72 9.61 36.03 -4.36
C VAL A 72 10.75 35.58 -5.27
N PRO A 73 11.88 36.31 -5.33
CA PRO A 73 12.92 36.11 -6.35
C PRO A 73 13.82 34.90 -6.07
N ALA A 74 14.31 34.30 -7.14
CA ALA A 74 15.30 33.23 -7.13
C ALA A 74 16.69 33.73 -6.72
N ALA A 75 17.37 32.99 -5.84
CA ALA A 75 18.79 33.11 -5.54
C ALA A 75 19.45 31.70 -5.57
N PRO A 76 20.76 31.61 -5.90
CA PRO A 76 21.32 30.49 -6.67
C PRO A 76 21.90 29.36 -5.80
N ASN A 77 21.89 28.15 -6.39
CA ASN A 77 22.65 26.94 -6.08
C ASN A 77 23.49 26.95 -4.77
N ALA A 78 22.89 26.43 -3.70
CA ALA A 78 23.66 25.79 -2.64
C ALA A 78 23.67 24.28 -2.91
N LEU A 79 24.87 23.72 -3.15
CA LEU A 79 25.08 22.27 -3.20
C LEU A 79 24.57 21.65 -1.89
N VAL A 80 23.48 20.90 -1.97
CA VAL A 80 22.99 20.05 -0.88
C VAL A 80 23.89 18.80 -0.82
N PRO A 81 24.45 18.43 0.35
CA PRO A 81 25.19 17.18 0.48
C PRO A 81 24.26 15.97 0.27
N PRO A 82 24.77 14.83 -0.25
CA PRO A 82 23.93 13.67 -0.53
C PRO A 82 23.34 13.10 0.76
N ILE A 83 22.02 12.97 0.80
CA ILE A 83 21.28 12.30 1.87
C ILE A 83 21.62 10.79 1.81
N PRO A 84 22.06 10.15 2.90
CA PRO A 84 22.23 8.70 2.94
C PRO A 84 20.84 8.04 2.91
N GLY A 85 20.53 7.29 1.83
CA GLY A 85 19.28 6.52 1.77
C GLY A 85 18.73 6.23 0.37
N VAL A 86 19.28 6.84 -0.70
CA VAL A 86 18.83 6.55 -2.06
C VAL A 86 19.51 5.28 -2.58
N THR A 87 18.81 4.15 -2.47
CA THR A 87 19.20 2.91 -3.16
C THR A 87 19.01 3.07 -4.69
N PRO A 88 19.80 2.40 -5.54
CA PRO A 88 19.99 2.76 -6.97
C PRO A 88 18.79 2.52 -7.92
N ASP A 89 17.59 2.20 -7.42
CA ASP A 89 16.48 1.71 -8.26
C ASP A 89 15.17 2.50 -8.09
N ASP A 90 15.25 3.74 -7.61
CA ASP A 90 14.13 4.68 -7.65
C ASP A 90 13.95 5.21 -9.09
N ARG A 91 13.55 4.33 -10.02
CA ARG A 91 13.38 4.60 -11.47
C ARG A 91 12.22 5.56 -11.79
N GLY A 92 12.10 6.68 -11.06
CA GLY A 92 11.04 7.67 -11.23
C GLY A 92 9.69 7.27 -10.66
N PHE A 93 9.62 6.19 -9.87
CA PHE A 93 8.39 5.83 -9.15
C PHE A 93 8.22 6.68 -7.90
N PRO A 94 6.99 7.12 -7.56
CA PRO A 94 6.74 7.79 -6.29
C PRO A 94 7.08 6.87 -5.11
N LEU A 95 7.60 7.46 -4.03
CA LEU A 95 8.01 6.75 -2.82
C LEU A 95 6.89 5.85 -2.26
N GLU A 96 5.64 6.32 -2.32
CA GLU A 96 4.48 5.56 -1.83
C GLU A 96 4.23 4.28 -2.63
N VAL A 97 4.48 4.29 -3.94
CA VAL A 97 4.35 3.09 -4.79
C VAL A 97 5.38 2.05 -4.38
N LEU A 98 6.62 2.49 -4.20
CA LEU A 98 7.71 1.62 -3.77
C LEU A 98 7.44 1.08 -2.36
N ARG A 99 6.88 1.89 -1.46
CA ARG A 99 6.46 1.45 -0.13
C ARG A 99 5.40 0.36 -0.19
N VAL A 100 4.34 0.56 -0.99
CA VAL A 100 3.27 -0.42 -1.19
C VAL A 100 3.83 -1.72 -1.78
N VAL A 101 4.69 -1.63 -2.81
CA VAL A 101 5.32 -2.81 -3.43
C VAL A 101 6.17 -3.58 -2.41
N ARG A 102 7.05 -2.89 -1.67
CA ARG A 102 7.91 -3.51 -0.66
C ARG A 102 7.10 -4.15 0.45
N LEU A 103 6.08 -3.45 0.96
CA LEU A 103 5.19 -3.98 1.99
C LEU A 103 4.44 -5.23 1.50
N ALA A 104 3.98 -5.22 0.25
CA ALA A 104 3.30 -6.36 -0.33
C ALA A 104 4.22 -7.57 -0.54
N VAL A 105 5.47 -7.37 -0.96
CA VAL A 105 6.48 -8.46 -1.00
C VAL A 105 6.75 -8.99 0.41
N SER A 106 6.89 -8.11 1.40
CA SER A 106 7.12 -8.49 2.79
C SER A 106 5.96 -9.31 3.36
N ALA A 107 4.72 -8.87 3.12
CA ALA A 107 3.50 -9.55 3.54
C ALA A 107 3.33 -10.91 2.85
N ALA A 108 3.63 -11.01 1.56
CA ALA A 108 3.57 -12.27 0.81
C ALA A 108 4.61 -13.31 1.28
N ARG A 109 5.59 -12.90 2.11
CA ARG A 109 6.64 -13.76 2.69
C ARG A 109 6.47 -13.97 4.19
N ALA A 110 5.40 -13.47 4.79
CA ALA A 110 5.21 -13.47 6.24
C ALA A 110 5.15 -14.88 6.86
N ASP A 111 4.77 -15.89 6.07
CA ASP A 111 4.78 -17.30 6.45
C ASP A 111 6.20 -17.93 6.47
N GLY A 112 7.19 -17.21 5.91
CA GLY A 112 8.58 -17.64 5.80
C GLY A 112 8.88 -18.63 4.68
N VAL A 113 7.90 -18.99 3.84
CA VAL A 113 8.07 -20.03 2.80
C VAL A 113 7.65 -19.49 1.44
N LEU A 114 8.59 -18.85 0.73
CA LEU A 114 8.36 -18.47 -0.66
C LEU A 114 8.82 -19.59 -1.60
N LEU A 115 7.89 -20.27 -2.27
CA LEU A 115 8.27 -21.33 -3.21
C LEU A 115 8.76 -20.76 -4.54
N PRO A 116 9.58 -21.53 -5.30
CA PRO A 116 10.07 -21.10 -6.60
C PRO A 116 8.97 -20.68 -7.59
N ALA A 117 7.82 -21.37 -7.57
CA ALA A 117 6.67 -21.02 -8.40
C ALA A 117 6.04 -19.68 -8.01
N GLU A 118 5.96 -19.38 -6.72
CA GLU A 118 5.43 -18.10 -6.22
C GLU A 118 6.40 -16.97 -6.52
N ARG A 119 7.70 -17.19 -6.32
CA ARG A 119 8.74 -16.25 -6.73
C ARG A 119 8.65 -15.92 -8.22
N ALA A 120 8.46 -16.93 -9.07
CA ALA A 120 8.33 -16.74 -10.51
C ALA A 120 7.07 -15.93 -10.87
N LEU A 121 5.93 -16.19 -10.22
CA LEU A 121 4.69 -15.43 -10.41
C LEU A 121 4.83 -13.96 -9.98
N ILE A 122 5.42 -13.71 -8.81
CA ILE A 122 5.68 -12.36 -8.31
C ILE A 122 6.57 -11.60 -9.30
N LEU A 123 7.65 -12.23 -9.79
CA LEU A 123 8.55 -11.62 -10.77
C LEU A 123 7.88 -11.38 -12.13
N SER A 124 7.04 -12.31 -12.61
CA SER A 124 6.33 -12.11 -13.89
C SER A 124 5.38 -10.91 -13.82
N HIS A 125 4.64 -10.77 -12.72
CA HIS A 125 3.75 -9.62 -12.51
C HIS A 125 4.54 -8.33 -12.24
N ALA A 126 5.67 -8.41 -11.54
CA ALA A 126 6.56 -7.26 -11.35
C ALA A 126 7.14 -6.75 -12.68
N ARG A 127 7.49 -7.65 -13.60
CA ARG A 127 7.92 -7.31 -14.96
C ARG A 127 6.81 -6.62 -15.74
N GLU A 128 5.60 -7.18 -15.72
CA GLU A 128 4.43 -6.59 -16.36
C GLU A 128 4.13 -5.19 -15.79
N ALA A 129 4.28 -5.02 -14.48
CA ALA A 129 4.10 -3.77 -13.77
C ALA A 129 5.28 -2.78 -13.92
N GLY A 130 6.42 -3.20 -14.48
CA GLY A 130 7.63 -2.38 -14.62
C GLY A 130 8.45 -2.16 -13.34
N VAL A 131 8.17 -2.93 -12.28
CA VAL A 131 8.82 -2.84 -10.95
C VAL A 131 9.74 -4.03 -10.62
N GLU A 132 10.08 -4.85 -11.63
CA GLU A 132 10.88 -6.09 -11.50
C GLU A 132 12.16 -5.91 -10.67
N SER A 133 12.92 -4.84 -10.91
CA SER A 133 14.20 -4.61 -10.22
C SER A 133 14.04 -4.33 -8.73
N VAL A 134 13.04 -3.52 -8.36
CA VAL A 134 12.69 -3.24 -6.96
C VAL A 134 12.29 -4.52 -6.25
N VAL A 135 11.46 -5.33 -6.92
CA VAL A 135 10.97 -6.60 -6.37
C VAL A 135 12.10 -7.62 -6.25
N GLU A 136 13.02 -7.69 -7.21
CA GLU A 136 14.17 -8.60 -7.18
C GLU A 136 15.14 -8.26 -6.04
N VAL A 137 15.39 -6.97 -5.81
CA VAL A 137 16.17 -6.50 -4.63
C VAL A 137 15.46 -6.88 -3.33
N GLU A 138 14.16 -6.62 -3.22
CA GLU A 138 13.39 -6.93 -2.01
C GLU A 138 13.29 -8.44 -1.73
N LEU A 139 13.22 -9.25 -2.79
CA LEU A 139 13.21 -10.71 -2.67
C LEU A 139 14.57 -11.26 -2.24
N SER A 140 15.67 -10.69 -2.74
CA SER A 140 17.04 -11.11 -2.40
C SER A 140 17.52 -10.61 -1.04
N ALA A 141 17.15 -9.39 -0.66
CA ALA A 141 17.53 -8.75 0.60
C ALA A 141 16.29 -8.05 1.20
N PRO A 142 15.41 -8.78 1.91
CA PRO A 142 14.21 -8.21 2.51
C PRO A 142 14.54 -7.14 3.54
N ARG A 143 13.89 -5.98 3.42
CA ARG A 143 14.04 -4.87 4.35
C ARG A 143 13.24 -5.11 5.63
N PRO A 144 13.70 -4.60 6.78
CA PRO A 144 12.93 -4.65 8.00
C PRO A 144 11.66 -3.78 7.88
N LEU A 145 10.57 -4.21 8.52
CA LEU A 145 9.28 -3.52 8.49
C LEU A 145 9.37 -2.05 8.89
N SER A 146 10.18 -1.74 9.90
CA SER A 146 10.43 -0.38 10.36
C SER A 146 10.91 0.53 9.23
N GLU A 147 11.80 0.08 8.36
CA GLU A 147 12.31 0.86 7.23
C GLU A 147 11.24 1.07 6.15
N ILE A 148 10.39 0.06 5.92
CA ILE A 148 9.31 0.15 4.93
C ILE A 148 8.30 1.22 5.35
N VAL A 149 7.88 1.22 6.62
CA VAL A 149 6.84 2.13 7.13
C VAL A 149 7.38 3.45 7.70
N THR A 150 8.70 3.66 7.67
CA THR A 150 9.31 4.91 8.11
C THR A 150 8.76 6.10 7.29
N GLY A 151 8.42 7.18 7.99
CA GLY A 151 7.98 8.43 7.39
C GLY A 151 6.49 8.49 7.02
N VAL A 152 5.68 7.48 7.41
CA VAL A 152 4.22 7.56 7.28
C VAL A 152 3.66 8.43 8.41
N ALA A 153 3.37 9.69 8.08
CA ALA A 153 2.84 10.67 9.04
C ALA A 153 1.31 10.64 9.16
N ASP A 154 0.62 10.25 8.08
CA ASP A 154 -0.84 10.27 8.02
C ASP A 154 -1.45 9.01 8.65
N ASP A 155 -2.45 9.22 9.53
CA ASP A 155 -3.14 8.13 10.21
C ASP A 155 -3.94 7.26 9.24
N GLN A 156 -4.50 7.85 8.19
CA GLN A 156 -5.20 7.07 7.18
C GLN A 156 -4.23 6.19 6.37
N ALA A 157 -3.10 6.75 5.96
CA ALA A 157 -2.04 5.97 5.30
C ALA A 157 -1.54 4.80 6.14
N ARG A 158 -1.43 4.94 7.46
CA ARG A 158 -1.08 3.83 8.37
C ARG A 158 -2.12 2.72 8.33
N ARG A 159 -3.41 3.07 8.42
CA ARG A 159 -4.51 2.10 8.33
C ARG A 159 -4.53 1.40 6.98
N ASP A 160 -4.32 2.15 5.90
CA ASP A 160 -4.28 1.62 4.53
C ASP A 160 -3.15 0.59 4.36
N LEU A 161 -1.95 0.88 4.85
CA LEU A 161 -0.82 -0.06 4.83
C LEU A 161 -1.12 -1.33 5.65
N TYR A 162 -1.79 -1.20 6.80
CA TYR A 162 -2.21 -2.34 7.59
C TYR A 162 -3.25 -3.21 6.84
N ILE A 163 -4.29 -2.59 6.29
CA ILE A 163 -5.34 -3.25 5.49
C ILE A 163 -4.72 -4.01 4.31
N LEU A 164 -3.79 -3.38 3.59
CA LEU A 164 -3.07 -3.99 2.48
C LEU A 164 -2.35 -5.28 2.93
N ALA A 165 -1.52 -5.18 3.96
CA ALA A 165 -0.76 -6.31 4.46
C ALA A 165 -1.66 -7.42 4.99
N PHE A 166 -2.70 -7.08 5.75
CA PHE A 166 -3.69 -8.02 6.26
C PHE A 166 -4.42 -8.76 5.12
N THR A 167 -4.78 -8.04 4.06
CA THR A 167 -5.44 -8.62 2.88
C THR A 167 -4.54 -9.63 2.17
N ILE A 168 -3.24 -9.32 2.04
CA ILE A 168 -2.27 -10.21 1.41
C ILE A 168 -2.05 -11.47 2.26
N VAL A 169 -1.82 -11.30 3.56
CA VAL A 169 -1.65 -12.41 4.51
C VAL A 169 -2.89 -13.32 4.57
N ARG A 170 -4.09 -12.73 4.54
CA ARG A 170 -5.36 -13.51 4.55
C ARG A 170 -5.80 -14.01 3.19
N ALA A 171 -5.00 -13.87 2.15
CA ALA A 171 -5.30 -14.47 0.86
C ALA A 171 -5.39 -16.00 0.96
N ASP A 172 -4.63 -16.59 1.90
CA ASP A 172 -4.77 -17.99 2.28
C ASP A 172 -5.93 -18.21 3.28
N GLU A 173 -6.45 -19.43 3.28
CA GLU A 173 -7.56 -19.87 4.12
C GLU A 173 -7.13 -19.97 5.60
N HIS A 174 -5.85 -20.24 5.85
CA HIS A 174 -5.28 -20.40 7.18
C HIS A 174 -4.20 -19.35 7.45
N VAL A 175 -4.34 -18.59 8.54
CA VAL A 175 -3.30 -17.68 9.03
C VAL A 175 -2.42 -18.41 10.04
N SER A 176 -1.16 -18.63 9.67
CA SER A 176 -0.09 -19.23 10.46
C SER A 176 0.30 -18.36 11.66
N GLY A 177 1.07 -18.94 12.59
CA GLY A 177 1.61 -18.19 13.72
C GLY A 177 2.58 -17.09 13.31
N ALA A 178 3.41 -17.33 12.29
CA ALA A 178 4.38 -16.37 11.77
C ALA A 178 3.69 -15.12 11.18
N GLU A 179 2.60 -15.34 10.43
CA GLU A 179 1.80 -14.26 9.87
C GLU A 179 1.12 -13.38 10.93
N ARG A 180 0.65 -13.97 12.04
CA ARG A 180 0.12 -13.18 13.17
C ARG A 180 1.20 -12.33 13.84
N VAL A 181 2.40 -12.89 13.99
CA VAL A 181 3.55 -12.16 14.54
C VAL A 181 3.93 -11.01 13.60
N TYR A 182 3.95 -11.26 12.29
CA TYR A 182 4.20 -10.24 11.28
C TYR A 182 3.19 -9.08 11.36
N LEU A 183 1.89 -9.37 11.42
CA LEU A 183 0.85 -8.34 11.54
C LEU A 183 0.96 -7.57 12.86
N ALA A 184 1.27 -8.24 13.97
CA ALA A 184 1.50 -7.57 15.26
C ALA A 184 2.72 -6.63 15.22
N GLN A 185 3.82 -7.02 14.56
CA GLN A 185 4.99 -6.17 14.36
C GLN A 185 4.66 -4.96 13.47
N LEU A 186 3.93 -5.19 12.37
CA LEU A 186 3.50 -4.12 11.48
C LEU A 186 2.61 -3.11 12.22
N ALA A 187 1.60 -3.59 12.96
CA ALA A 187 0.73 -2.75 13.77
C ALA A 187 1.52 -1.91 14.79
N HIS A 188 2.51 -2.51 15.45
CA HIS A 188 3.38 -1.82 16.38
C HIS A 188 4.17 -0.69 15.69
N HIS A 189 4.76 -0.95 14.52
CA HIS A 189 5.50 0.08 13.76
C HIS A 189 4.60 1.17 13.18
N LEU A 190 3.33 0.85 12.91
CA LEU A 190 2.32 1.82 12.46
C LEU A 190 1.64 2.56 13.62
N HIS A 191 1.99 2.26 14.87
CA HIS A 191 1.40 2.87 16.06
C HIS A 191 -0.13 2.74 16.12
N LEU A 192 -0.69 1.63 15.65
CA LEU A 192 -2.13 1.36 15.72
C LEU A 192 -2.49 0.74 17.07
N ASP A 193 -3.60 1.17 17.66
CA ASP A 193 -4.12 0.58 18.89
C ASP A 193 -4.90 -0.71 18.61
N ALA A 194 -5.04 -1.55 19.64
CA ALA A 194 -5.67 -2.86 19.53
C ALA A 194 -7.15 -2.81 19.11
N ALA A 195 -7.89 -1.77 19.51
CA ALA A 195 -9.30 -1.64 19.17
C ALA A 195 -9.47 -1.24 17.69
N ALA A 196 -8.65 -0.30 17.21
CA ALA A 196 -8.58 0.05 15.79
C ALA A 196 -8.20 -1.14 14.93
N ILE A 197 -7.21 -1.94 15.35
CA ILE A 197 -6.80 -3.15 14.62
C ILE A 197 -7.98 -4.13 14.51
N ALA A 198 -8.64 -4.45 15.62
CA ALA A 198 -9.76 -5.38 15.62
C ALA A 198 -10.91 -4.93 14.70
N GLN A 199 -11.20 -3.63 14.66
CA GLN A 199 -12.19 -3.05 13.73
C GLN A 199 -11.75 -3.18 12.28
N LEU A 200 -10.52 -2.76 11.96
CA LEU A 200 -9.96 -2.84 10.60
C LEU A 200 -9.96 -4.27 10.07
N GLU A 201 -9.60 -5.25 10.90
CA GLU A 201 -9.59 -6.66 10.53
C GLU A 201 -11.00 -7.19 10.27
N ALA A 202 -11.96 -6.87 11.14
CA ALA A 202 -13.35 -7.28 10.98
C ALA A 202 -13.98 -6.67 9.72
N ASP A 203 -13.80 -5.37 9.51
CA ASP A 203 -14.33 -4.65 8.35
C ASP A 203 -13.70 -5.18 7.06
N THR A 204 -12.37 -5.31 7.03
CA THR A 204 -11.65 -5.83 5.85
C THR A 204 -12.06 -7.27 5.55
N ALA A 205 -12.20 -8.12 6.58
CA ALA A 205 -12.68 -9.49 6.41
C ALA A 205 -14.07 -9.52 5.77
N SER A 206 -15.00 -8.73 6.30
CA SER A 206 -16.37 -8.66 5.79
C SER A 206 -16.43 -8.20 4.34
N GLN A 207 -15.59 -7.23 3.96
CA GLN A 207 -15.53 -6.69 2.59
C GLN A 207 -14.92 -7.69 1.60
N ILE A 208 -13.86 -8.40 1.99
CA ILE A 208 -13.29 -9.48 1.18
C ILE A 208 -14.34 -10.58 0.98
N ASP A 209 -15.05 -10.97 2.03
CA ASP A 209 -16.06 -12.03 1.94
C ASP A 209 -17.29 -11.62 1.10
N ALA A 210 -17.65 -10.33 1.14
CA ALA A 210 -18.71 -9.73 0.32
C ALA A 210 -18.31 -9.50 -1.15
N THR A 211 -17.02 -9.50 -1.46
CA THR A 211 -16.54 -9.31 -2.83
C THR A 211 -16.92 -10.55 -3.66
N PRO A 212 -17.68 -10.39 -4.76
CA PRO A 212 -18.07 -11.51 -5.59
C PRO A 212 -16.85 -12.16 -6.23
N ASP A 213 -16.87 -13.49 -6.38
CA ASP A 213 -15.85 -14.22 -7.14
C ASP A 213 -15.85 -13.67 -8.56
N SER A 214 -14.91 -12.78 -8.86
CA SER A 214 -14.81 -12.15 -10.17
C SER A 214 -14.49 -13.26 -11.17
N THR A 215 -15.50 -13.66 -11.94
CA THR A 215 -15.36 -14.57 -13.08
C THR A 215 -14.56 -13.83 -14.14
N LEU A 216 -13.25 -14.06 -14.15
CA LEU A 216 -12.40 -13.91 -15.32
C LEU A 216 -12.11 -15.31 -15.87
#